data_AF-A0A7C9ARP0-F1
#
_entry.id   AF-A0A7C9ARP0-F1
#
_cell.length_a   1.000
_cell.length_b   1.000
_cell.length_c   1.000
_cell.angle_alpha   90.00
_cell.angle_beta   90.00
_cell.angle_gamma   90.00
#
_symmetry.space_group_name_H-M   'P 1'
#
loop_
_entity.id
_entity.type
_entity.pdbx_description
1 polymer ?
#
loop_
_entity_poly.entity_id
_entity_poly.type
_entity_poly.pdbx_seq_one_letter_code
_entity_poly.pdbx_strand_id
1 'polypeptide(L)'
;IRFRVEWLKSIHVKGRFLGVVFMRVGETIIRRSIEELDEIVLYLENEGVKRDWMGYIMSRCPELLAFSMEVLKTRVAFYTDMGMNEHDFGTMVYDFPKVLGYFSFEEMRQKVNYLKDFGLSDTDVGKLLAFKPQLMACGVEERWKPFLKFLYYLGIDREGMKRMLVVKPMVFCVDLETTIAPKVRFLQDIGIKDDAIGRMLVRFPPLLTYSLYKKIRPVVVFLLTKAGVTQKNIGKA
;
A
#
# COMPACT_ATOMS: atom_id res chain seq x y z
N ILE A 1 -27.78 15.42 -16.35
CA ILE A 1 -26.32 15.44 -16.68
C ILE A 1 -25.66 16.78 -16.30
N ARG A 2 -26.09 17.94 -16.84
CA ARG A 2 -25.47 19.27 -16.55
C ARG A 2 -25.30 19.56 -15.04
N PHE A 3 -26.34 19.39 -14.24
CA PHE A 3 -26.26 19.61 -12.79
C PHE A 3 -25.23 18.70 -12.09
N ARG A 4 -25.05 17.46 -12.55
CA ARG A 4 -24.05 16.53 -12.00
C ARG A 4 -22.62 16.93 -12.38
N VAL A 5 -22.43 17.48 -13.58
CA VAL A 5 -21.13 18.04 -14.00
C VAL A 5 -20.76 19.23 -13.13
N GLU A 6 -21.69 20.16 -12.89
CA GLU A 6 -21.43 21.33 -12.04
C GLU A 6 -21.18 20.92 -10.59
N TRP A 7 -21.91 19.94 -10.07
CA TRP A 7 -21.66 19.37 -8.75
C TRP A 7 -20.29 18.68 -8.66
N LEU A 8 -19.91 17.84 -9.63
CA LEU A 8 -18.58 17.23 -9.64
C LEU A 8 -17.47 18.29 -9.66
N LYS A 9 -17.67 19.41 -10.35
CA LYS A 9 -16.74 20.55 -10.32
C LYS A 9 -16.71 21.25 -8.96
N SER A 10 -17.83 21.38 -8.25
CA SER A 10 -17.89 22.00 -6.92
C SER A 10 -17.16 21.21 -5.84
N ILE A 11 -16.96 19.90 -6.06
CA ILE A 11 -16.08 19.05 -5.25
C ILE A 11 -14.68 18.87 -5.88
N HIS A 12 -14.29 19.80 -6.76
CA HIS A 12 -12.96 19.90 -7.38
C HIS A 12 -12.59 18.80 -8.40
N VAL A 13 -13.54 18.02 -8.93
CA VAL A 13 -13.24 17.07 -10.01
C VAL A 13 -12.88 17.84 -11.28
N LYS A 14 -11.63 17.68 -11.74
CA LYS A 14 -11.14 18.35 -12.95
C LYS A 14 -11.91 17.87 -14.18
N GLY A 15 -12.20 18.79 -15.11
CA GLY A 15 -12.99 18.52 -16.31
C GLY A 15 -12.57 17.27 -17.10
N ARG A 16 -11.26 17.04 -17.25
CA ARG A 16 -10.70 15.87 -17.93
C ARG A 16 -11.06 14.51 -17.30
N PHE A 17 -11.48 14.48 -16.03
CA PHE A 17 -11.84 13.27 -15.31
C PHE A 17 -13.36 13.03 -15.25
N LEU A 18 -14.19 14.01 -15.65
CA LEU A 18 -15.65 13.87 -15.61
C LEU A 18 -16.12 12.66 -16.42
N GLY A 19 -15.55 12.44 -17.62
CA GLY A 19 -15.89 11.29 -18.46
C GLY A 19 -15.61 9.95 -17.77
N VAL A 20 -14.52 9.84 -17.01
CA VAL A 20 -14.17 8.64 -16.24
C VAL A 20 -15.18 8.39 -15.13
N VAL A 21 -15.59 9.44 -14.42
CA VAL A 21 -16.61 9.36 -13.35
C VAL A 21 -17.94 8.89 -13.94
N PHE A 22 -18.42 9.52 -15.02
CA PHE A 22 -19.68 9.11 -15.65
C PHE A 22 -19.63 7.71 -16.25
N MET A 23 -18.48 7.29 -16.80
CA MET A 23 -18.31 5.94 -17.32
C MET A 23 -18.46 4.89 -16.21
N ARG A 24 -17.92 5.14 -15.03
CA ARG A 24 -17.86 4.14 -13.94
C ARG A 24 -19.07 4.14 -13.03
N VAL A 25 -19.65 5.31 -12.73
CA VAL A 25 -20.76 5.45 -11.77
C VAL A 25 -21.86 6.38 -12.26
N GLY A 26 -21.86 6.77 -13.54
CA GLY A 26 -22.77 7.77 -14.09
C GLY A 26 -24.25 7.45 -13.85
N GLU A 27 -24.66 6.21 -14.09
CA GLU A 27 -26.04 5.77 -13.85
C GLU A 27 -26.45 5.94 -12.38
N THR A 28 -25.59 5.53 -11.46
CA THR A 28 -25.83 5.64 -10.01
C THR A 28 -25.93 7.10 -9.59
N ILE A 29 -24.94 7.93 -9.91
CA ILE A 29 -24.93 9.33 -9.46
C ILE A 29 -26.04 10.16 -10.11
N ILE A 30 -26.52 9.78 -11.31
CA ILE A 30 -27.66 10.44 -11.96
C ILE A 30 -28.96 10.18 -11.20
N ARG A 31 -29.14 8.96 -10.66
CA ARG A 31 -30.36 8.57 -9.94
C ARG A 31 -30.46 9.13 -8.53
N ARG A 32 -29.32 9.39 -7.89
CA ARG A 32 -29.24 9.95 -6.53
C ARG A 32 -29.53 11.44 -6.48
N SER A 33 -30.04 11.93 -5.36
CA SER A 33 -30.20 13.37 -5.11
C SER A 33 -28.83 14.05 -4.94
N ILE A 34 -28.78 15.39 -5.05
CA ILE A 34 -27.53 16.12 -4.81
C ILE A 34 -27.19 16.09 -3.31
N GLU A 35 -28.20 16.17 -2.47
CA GLU A 35 -28.10 16.12 -1.01
C GLU A 35 -27.46 14.80 -0.56
N GLU A 36 -27.88 13.67 -1.10
CA GLU A 36 -27.26 12.36 -0.80
C GLU A 36 -25.77 12.30 -1.19
N LEU A 37 -25.39 12.95 -2.29
CA LEU A 37 -24.01 12.99 -2.75
C LEU A 37 -23.17 13.96 -1.90
N ASP A 38 -23.75 15.09 -1.50
CA ASP A 38 -23.13 16.06 -0.59
C ASP A 38 -22.90 15.44 0.79
N GLU A 39 -23.85 14.67 1.31
CA GLU A 39 -23.69 13.97 2.59
C GLU A 39 -22.48 13.02 2.58
N ILE A 40 -22.23 12.29 1.49
CA ILE A 40 -21.06 11.42 1.35
C ILE A 40 -19.76 12.21 1.42
N VAL A 41 -19.73 13.33 0.69
CA VAL A 41 -18.56 14.19 0.59
C VAL A 41 -18.27 14.86 1.94
N LEU A 42 -19.31 15.39 2.60
CA LEU A 42 -19.23 15.98 3.93
C LEU A 42 -18.81 14.97 4.99
N TYR A 43 -19.32 13.74 4.91
CA TYR A 43 -18.93 12.68 5.84
C TYR A 43 -17.43 12.36 5.70
N LEU A 44 -16.93 12.16 4.47
CA LEU A 44 -15.49 11.94 4.25
C LEU A 44 -14.64 13.12 4.72
N GLU A 45 -15.12 14.36 4.58
CA GLU A 45 -14.45 15.55 5.09
C GLU A 45 -14.35 15.57 6.62
N ASN A 46 -15.44 15.21 7.31
CA ASN A 46 -15.46 15.11 8.76
C ASN A 46 -14.53 13.99 9.28
N GLU A 47 -14.29 12.95 8.49
CA GLU A 47 -13.35 11.86 8.83
C GLU A 47 -11.88 12.21 8.46
N GLY A 48 -11.63 13.44 8.02
CA GLY A 48 -10.28 13.99 7.79
C GLY A 48 -9.82 14.05 6.33
N VAL A 49 -10.67 13.69 5.36
CA VAL A 49 -10.36 13.89 3.93
C VAL A 49 -10.47 15.37 3.58
N LYS A 50 -9.38 16.01 3.14
CA LYS A 50 -9.43 17.44 2.81
C LYS A 50 -10.32 17.73 1.60
N ARG A 51 -11.07 18.84 1.65
CA ARG A 51 -11.97 19.27 0.57
C ARG A 51 -11.28 19.36 -0.80
N ASP A 52 -10.07 19.92 -0.84
CA ASP A 52 -9.27 20.08 -2.05
C ASP A 52 -8.76 18.75 -2.63
N TRP A 53 -8.74 17.69 -1.82
CA TRP A 53 -8.38 16.32 -2.24
C TRP A 53 -9.54 15.57 -2.89
N MET A 54 -10.79 15.94 -2.58
CA MET A 54 -12.00 15.23 -2.99
C MET A 54 -12.05 14.98 -4.50
N GLY A 55 -11.73 16.00 -5.30
CA GLY A 55 -11.73 15.89 -6.75
C GLY A 55 -10.71 14.89 -7.30
N TYR A 56 -9.53 14.80 -6.66
CA TYR A 56 -8.51 13.81 -7.00
C TYR A 56 -8.97 12.40 -6.61
N ILE A 57 -9.53 12.24 -5.40
CA ILE A 57 -10.07 10.98 -4.89
C ILE A 57 -11.15 10.43 -5.83
N MET A 58 -12.16 11.25 -6.17
CA MET A 58 -13.25 10.87 -7.06
C MET A 58 -12.79 10.60 -8.49
N SER A 59 -11.69 11.22 -8.94
CA SER A 59 -11.11 10.88 -10.24
C SER A 59 -10.50 9.47 -10.29
N ARG A 60 -10.06 8.93 -9.14
CA ARG A 60 -9.42 7.61 -9.05
C ARG A 60 -10.39 6.52 -8.59
N CYS A 61 -11.33 6.85 -7.71
CA CYS A 61 -12.31 5.93 -7.14
C CYS A 61 -13.71 6.58 -7.02
N PRO A 62 -14.38 6.87 -8.14
CA PRO A 62 -15.74 7.40 -8.13
C PRO A 62 -16.77 6.47 -7.48
N GLU A 63 -16.46 5.19 -7.28
CA GLU A 63 -17.30 4.18 -6.62
C GLU A 63 -17.71 4.57 -5.20
N LEU A 64 -16.95 5.47 -4.55
CA LEU A 64 -17.34 6.02 -3.25
C LEU A 64 -18.70 6.75 -3.32
N LEU A 65 -19.02 7.38 -4.46
CA LEU A 65 -20.31 8.05 -4.69
C LEU A 65 -21.47 7.06 -4.93
N ALA A 66 -21.15 5.78 -5.14
CA ALA A 66 -22.15 4.74 -5.31
C ALA A 66 -22.52 4.05 -3.99
N PHE A 67 -21.79 4.30 -2.90
CA PHE A 67 -22.09 3.70 -1.60
C PHE A 67 -23.31 4.34 -0.92
N SER A 68 -24.06 3.52 -0.20
CA SER A 68 -24.96 4.02 0.83
C SER A 68 -24.14 4.60 1.99
N MET A 69 -24.75 5.51 2.76
CA MET A 69 -24.10 6.10 3.92
C MET A 69 -23.69 5.05 4.96
N GLU A 70 -24.52 4.01 5.15
CA GLU A 70 -24.23 2.89 6.06
C GLU A 70 -22.97 2.10 5.64
N VAL A 71 -22.87 1.74 4.36
CA VAL A 71 -21.70 1.03 3.82
C VAL A 71 -20.45 1.89 3.95
N LEU A 72 -20.55 3.18 3.65
CA LEU A 72 -19.45 4.11 3.79
C LEU A 72 -18.96 4.20 5.24
N LYS A 73 -19.86 4.44 6.19
CA LYS A 73 -19.56 4.48 7.63
C LYS A 73 -18.90 3.20 8.12
N THR A 74 -19.39 2.05 7.70
CA THR A 74 -18.82 0.75 8.11
C THR A 74 -17.41 0.54 7.56
N ARG A 75 -17.15 1.03 6.33
CA ARG A 75 -15.81 0.98 5.72
C ARG A 75 -14.83 1.96 6.38
N VAL A 76 -15.30 3.14 6.82
CA VAL A 76 -14.50 4.06 7.63
C VAL A 76 -14.19 3.42 8.99
N ALA A 77 -15.22 2.94 9.69
CA ALA A 77 -15.13 2.28 10.98
C ALA A 77 -14.09 1.15 10.99
N PHE A 78 -14.04 0.35 9.92
CA PHE A 78 -13.02 -0.70 9.76
C PHE A 78 -11.59 -0.22 10.02
N TYR A 79 -11.24 0.99 9.58
CA TYR A 79 -9.91 1.56 9.78
C TYR A 79 -9.77 2.31 11.10
N THR A 80 -10.78 3.07 11.51
CA THR A 80 -10.75 3.86 12.76
C THR A 80 -10.79 2.97 14.00
N ASP A 81 -11.48 1.83 13.95
CA ASP A 81 -11.53 0.83 15.03
C ASP A 81 -10.15 0.17 15.26
N MET A 82 -9.27 0.20 14.27
CA MET A 82 -7.86 -0.16 14.39
C MET A 82 -6.99 0.99 14.95
N GLY A 83 -7.59 2.04 15.50
CA GLY A 83 -6.91 3.19 16.10
C GLY A 83 -6.33 4.20 15.11
N MET A 84 -6.80 4.20 13.86
CA MET A 84 -6.43 5.20 12.86
C MET A 84 -7.12 6.53 13.17
N ASN A 85 -6.35 7.61 13.29
CA ASN A 85 -6.90 8.96 13.47
C ASN A 85 -7.35 9.58 12.14
N GLU A 86 -8.14 10.64 12.20
CA GLU A 86 -8.69 11.37 11.04
C GLU A 86 -7.61 11.86 10.06
N HIS A 87 -6.47 12.36 10.56
CA HIS A 87 -5.39 12.86 9.70
C HIS A 87 -4.77 11.73 8.87
N ASP A 88 -4.46 10.62 9.53
CA ASP A 88 -3.88 9.44 8.88
C ASP A 88 -4.88 8.78 7.94
N PHE A 89 -6.15 8.72 8.33
CA PHE A 89 -7.24 8.23 7.49
C PHE A 89 -7.40 9.07 6.22
N GLY A 90 -7.50 10.40 6.35
CA GLY A 90 -7.62 11.30 5.22
C GLY A 90 -6.46 11.18 4.24
N THR A 91 -5.23 11.08 4.76
CA THR A 91 -4.02 10.87 3.95
C THR A 91 -4.04 9.51 3.25
N MET A 92 -4.44 8.46 3.97
CA MET A 92 -4.57 7.10 3.42
C MET A 92 -5.59 7.07 2.26
N VAL A 93 -6.75 7.70 2.42
CA VAL A 93 -7.79 7.77 1.39
C VAL A 93 -7.30 8.59 0.20
N TYR A 94 -6.59 9.70 0.40
CA TYR A 94 -5.98 10.46 -0.70
C TYR A 94 -4.98 9.60 -1.51
N ASP A 95 -4.08 8.91 -0.80
CA ASP A 95 -3.01 8.11 -1.37
C ASP A 95 -3.50 6.84 -2.07
N PHE A 96 -4.57 6.22 -1.57
CA PHE A 96 -5.13 5.01 -2.17
C PHE A 96 -6.65 4.85 -1.90
N PRO A 97 -7.53 5.62 -2.59
CA PRO A 97 -8.98 5.60 -2.35
C PRO A 97 -9.65 4.21 -2.46
N LYS A 98 -9.03 3.31 -3.23
CA LYS A 98 -9.50 1.94 -3.45
C LYS A 98 -9.59 1.12 -2.15
N VAL A 99 -8.89 1.52 -1.08
CA VAL A 99 -9.03 0.91 0.26
C VAL A 99 -10.48 0.88 0.73
N LEU A 100 -11.26 1.93 0.42
CA LEU A 100 -12.68 1.98 0.71
C LEU A 100 -13.51 1.40 -0.44
N GLY A 101 -13.17 1.71 -1.68
CA GLY A 101 -14.08 1.48 -2.81
C GLY A 101 -14.19 0.06 -3.33
N TYR A 102 -13.13 -0.75 -3.21
CA TYR A 102 -12.94 -1.90 -4.14
C TYR A 102 -12.99 -3.27 -3.48
N PHE A 103 -12.63 -3.38 -2.21
CA PHE A 103 -12.51 -4.66 -1.54
C PHE A 103 -13.83 -5.01 -0.83
N SER A 104 -14.21 -6.27 -0.88
CA SER A 104 -15.24 -6.81 0.02
C SER A 104 -14.74 -6.77 1.46
N PHE A 105 -15.67 -6.73 2.42
CA PHE A 105 -15.30 -6.80 3.84
C PHE A 105 -14.55 -8.09 4.19
N GLU A 106 -14.82 -9.19 3.48
CA GLU A 106 -14.12 -10.45 3.70
C GLU A 106 -12.65 -10.36 3.26
N GLU A 107 -12.38 -9.80 2.08
CA GLU A 107 -11.00 -9.54 1.63
C GLU A 107 -10.27 -8.58 2.57
N MET A 108 -10.97 -7.55 3.07
CA MET A 108 -10.38 -6.61 4.01
C MET A 108 -9.98 -7.30 5.33
N ARG A 109 -10.89 -8.10 5.91
CA ARG A 109 -10.62 -8.87 7.13
C ARG A 109 -9.52 -9.89 6.93
N GLN A 110 -9.54 -10.63 5.81
CA GLN A 110 -8.52 -11.63 5.50
C GLN A 110 -7.12 -10.99 5.46
N LYS A 111 -6.99 -9.82 4.83
CA LYS A 111 -5.71 -9.08 4.76
C LYS A 111 -5.25 -8.59 6.12
N VAL A 112 -6.15 -8.01 6.91
CA VAL A 112 -5.84 -7.57 8.28
C VAL A 112 -5.43 -8.75 9.16
N ASN A 113 -6.16 -9.86 9.14
CA ASN A 113 -5.84 -11.05 9.91
C ASN A 113 -4.47 -11.62 9.52
N TYR A 114 -4.16 -11.67 8.23
CA TYR A 114 -2.84 -12.11 7.78
C TYR A 114 -1.70 -11.19 8.24
N LEU A 115 -1.93 -9.87 8.33
CA LEU A 115 -0.95 -8.93 8.91
C LEU A 115 -0.81 -9.16 10.42
N LYS A 116 -1.92 -9.45 11.13
CA LYS A 116 -1.91 -9.83 12.55
C LYS A 116 -1.17 -11.15 12.78
N ASP A 117 -1.15 -12.05 11.81
CA ASP A 117 -0.36 -13.28 11.83
C ASP A 117 1.16 -13.05 11.76
N PHE A 118 1.64 -11.81 11.72
CA PHE A 118 3.03 -11.44 12.03
C PHE A 118 3.24 -11.04 13.50
N GLY A 119 2.20 -11.13 14.34
CA GLY A 119 2.23 -10.69 15.74
C GLY A 119 2.15 -9.17 15.89
N LEU A 120 1.41 -8.51 14.98
CA LEU A 120 1.08 -7.09 15.06
C LEU A 120 -0.25 -6.92 15.83
N SER A 121 -0.34 -5.89 16.67
CA SER A 121 -1.62 -5.51 17.29
C SER A 121 -2.54 -4.84 16.26
N ASP A 122 -3.83 -4.69 16.59
CA ASP A 122 -4.76 -3.93 15.73
C ASP A 122 -4.25 -2.52 15.46
N THR A 123 -3.71 -1.86 16.49
CA THR A 123 -3.14 -0.51 16.34
C THR A 123 -1.88 -0.46 15.47
N ASP A 124 -1.06 -1.51 15.49
CA ASP A 124 0.12 -1.59 14.62
C ASP A 124 -0.30 -1.80 13.17
N VAL A 125 -1.33 -2.62 12.92
CA VAL A 125 -1.89 -2.81 11.59
C VAL A 125 -2.55 -1.53 11.08
N GLY A 126 -3.30 -0.81 11.94
CA GLY A 126 -3.86 0.50 11.62
C GLY A 126 -2.79 1.48 11.15
N LYS A 127 -1.71 1.66 11.93
CA LYS A 127 -0.56 2.50 11.55
C LYS A 127 0.12 2.04 10.25
N LEU A 128 0.29 0.72 10.08
CA LEU A 128 0.89 0.14 8.89
C LEU A 128 0.07 0.43 7.63
N LEU A 129 -1.26 0.32 7.71
CA LEU A 129 -2.18 0.58 6.60
C LEU A 129 -2.37 2.06 6.32
N ALA A 130 -2.32 2.92 7.35
CA ALA A 130 -2.25 4.37 7.16
C ALA A 130 -1.01 4.75 6.34
N PHE A 131 0.16 4.20 6.71
CA PHE A 131 1.41 4.48 6.01
C PHE A 131 1.52 3.82 4.63
N LYS A 132 0.98 2.60 4.46
CA LYS A 132 1.06 1.84 3.21
C LYS A 132 -0.26 1.12 2.88
N PRO A 133 -1.29 1.86 2.44
CA PRO A 133 -2.60 1.28 2.13
C PRO A 133 -2.58 0.31 0.94
N GLN A 134 -1.57 0.39 0.07
CA GLN A 134 -1.43 -0.53 -1.08
C GLN A 134 -1.18 -1.99 -0.66
N LEU A 135 -0.85 -2.25 0.61
CA LEU A 135 -0.89 -3.61 1.18
C LEU A 135 -2.27 -4.24 1.01
N MET A 136 -3.35 -3.45 1.13
CA MET A 136 -4.73 -3.91 0.89
C MET A 136 -5.00 -4.33 -0.55
N ALA A 137 -4.12 -4.00 -1.50
CA ALA A 137 -4.25 -4.43 -2.90
C ALA A 137 -3.38 -5.63 -3.26
N CYS A 138 -2.45 -6.02 -2.39
CA CYS A 138 -1.67 -7.24 -2.57
C CYS A 138 -2.53 -8.44 -2.17
N GLY A 139 -2.54 -9.51 -2.94
CA GLY A 139 -3.17 -10.74 -2.48
C GLY A 139 -2.21 -11.66 -1.75
N VAL A 140 -2.81 -12.39 -0.82
CA VAL A 140 -2.10 -13.18 0.18
C VAL A 140 -1.48 -14.42 -0.46
N GLU A 141 -2.25 -15.12 -1.30
CA GLU A 141 -1.85 -16.40 -1.89
C GLU A 141 -0.83 -16.24 -3.00
N GLU A 142 -1.03 -15.26 -3.88
CA GLU A 142 -0.23 -15.10 -5.10
C GLU A 142 1.01 -14.23 -4.89
N ARG A 143 1.06 -13.39 -3.84
CA ARG A 143 2.19 -12.49 -3.61
C ARG A 143 2.85 -12.70 -2.26
N TRP A 144 2.10 -12.62 -1.16
CA TRP A 144 2.71 -12.66 0.17
C TRP A 144 3.28 -14.03 0.52
N LYS A 145 2.50 -15.12 0.39
CA LYS A 145 2.97 -16.47 0.72
C LYS A 145 4.24 -16.89 -0.06
N PRO A 146 4.32 -16.73 -1.39
CA PRO A 146 5.55 -17.00 -2.13
C PRO A 146 6.73 -16.18 -1.64
N PHE A 147 6.50 -14.89 -1.33
CA PHE A 147 7.54 -14.01 -0.82
C PHE A 147 8.03 -14.43 0.56
N LEU A 148 7.15 -14.80 1.50
CA LEU A 148 7.57 -15.29 2.81
C LEU A 148 8.35 -16.60 2.71
N LYS A 149 7.91 -17.52 1.84
CA LYS A 149 8.64 -18.76 1.58
C LYS A 149 10.04 -18.47 1.03
N PHE A 150 10.17 -17.50 0.14
CA PHE A 150 11.46 -17.05 -0.37
C PHE A 150 12.35 -16.46 0.75
N LEU A 151 11.81 -15.61 1.62
CA LEU A 151 12.55 -15.07 2.78
C LEU A 151 12.99 -16.19 3.74
N TYR A 152 12.15 -17.20 3.96
CA TYR A 152 12.48 -18.36 4.78
C TYR A 152 13.68 -19.14 4.23
N TYR A 153 13.76 -19.33 2.91
CA TYR A 153 14.94 -19.96 2.28
C TYR A 153 16.23 -19.14 2.46
N LEU A 154 16.12 -17.83 2.65
CA LEU A 154 17.26 -16.97 3.00
C LEU A 154 17.60 -16.98 4.50
N GLY A 155 16.97 -17.87 5.28
CA GLY A 155 17.18 -17.99 6.72
C GLY A 155 16.56 -16.84 7.53
N ILE A 156 15.57 -16.13 6.97
CA ILE A 156 14.85 -15.08 7.68
C ILE A 156 13.68 -15.73 8.42
N ASP A 157 13.62 -15.52 9.73
CA ASP A 157 12.54 -15.99 10.60
C ASP A 157 11.35 -15.01 10.62
N ARG A 158 10.29 -15.39 11.34
CA ARG A 158 9.05 -14.60 11.41
C ARG A 158 9.28 -13.20 12.00
N GLU A 159 10.16 -13.07 13.00
CA GLU A 159 10.49 -11.77 13.59
C GLU A 159 11.27 -10.88 12.63
N GLY A 160 12.20 -11.46 11.85
CA GLY A 160 12.88 -10.78 10.76
C GLY A 160 11.89 -10.30 9.69
N MET A 161 10.93 -11.13 9.28
CA MET A 161 9.89 -10.74 8.32
C MET A 161 8.98 -9.64 8.88
N LYS A 162 8.57 -9.74 10.15
CA LYS A 162 7.80 -8.70 10.86
C LYS A 162 8.56 -7.38 10.87
N ARG A 163 9.87 -7.39 11.20
CA ARG A 163 10.72 -6.20 11.14
C ARG A 163 10.75 -5.61 9.74
N MET A 164 10.92 -6.43 8.71
CA MET A 164 10.92 -5.97 7.32
C MET A 164 9.59 -5.29 6.95
N LEU A 165 8.46 -5.89 7.36
CA LEU A 165 7.12 -5.36 7.11
C LEU A 165 6.92 -3.99 7.75
N VAL A 166 7.33 -3.82 9.01
CA VAL A 166 7.19 -2.55 9.74
C VAL A 166 8.16 -1.48 9.21
N VAL A 167 9.42 -1.85 8.95
CA VAL A 167 10.45 -0.89 8.51
C VAL A 167 10.26 -0.46 7.06
N LYS A 168 9.86 -1.37 6.17
CA LYS A 168 9.65 -1.08 4.76
C LYS A 168 8.53 -1.94 4.15
N PRO A 169 7.25 -1.62 4.43
CA PRO A 169 6.11 -2.40 3.94
C PRO A 169 6.04 -2.46 2.41
N MET A 170 6.57 -1.46 1.71
CA MET A 170 6.67 -1.45 0.25
C MET A 170 7.37 -2.69 -0.32
N VAL A 171 8.26 -3.34 0.43
CA VAL A 171 8.90 -4.59 0.00
C VAL A 171 7.87 -5.71 -0.23
N PHE A 172 6.77 -5.72 0.50
CA PHE A 172 5.68 -6.69 0.36
C PHE A 172 4.72 -6.35 -0.79
N CYS A 173 4.93 -5.20 -1.44
CA CYS A 173 4.14 -4.76 -2.59
C CYS A 173 4.88 -4.91 -3.92
N VAL A 174 6.19 -5.20 -3.93
CA VAL A 174 6.95 -5.37 -5.18
C VAL A 174 6.92 -6.81 -5.63
N ASP A 175 7.18 -7.03 -6.92
CA ASP A 175 7.13 -8.35 -7.53
C ASP A 175 8.35 -9.20 -7.15
N LEU A 176 8.12 -10.43 -6.71
CA LEU A 176 9.18 -11.34 -6.28
C LEU A 176 10.11 -11.68 -7.44
N GLU A 177 9.57 -12.20 -8.54
CA GLU A 177 10.36 -12.80 -9.63
C GLU A 177 11.12 -11.77 -10.46
N THR A 178 10.48 -10.63 -10.75
CA THR A 178 11.06 -9.60 -11.63
C THR A 178 11.88 -8.57 -10.88
N THR A 179 11.66 -8.40 -9.57
CA THR A 179 12.32 -7.34 -8.79
C THR A 179 13.21 -7.86 -7.66
N ILE A 180 12.70 -8.75 -6.81
CA ILE A 180 13.45 -9.19 -5.61
C ILE A 180 14.47 -10.28 -5.96
N ALA A 181 14.04 -11.35 -6.63
CA ALA A 181 14.88 -12.49 -6.95
C ALA A 181 16.14 -12.12 -7.75
N PRO A 182 16.10 -11.23 -8.77
CA PRO A 182 17.31 -10.83 -9.50
C PRO A 182 18.33 -10.10 -8.62
N LYS A 183 17.90 -9.39 -7.57
CA LYS A 183 18.79 -8.71 -6.63
C LYS A 183 19.48 -9.72 -5.73
N VAL A 184 18.74 -10.71 -5.25
CA VAL A 184 19.30 -11.80 -4.43
C VAL A 184 20.24 -12.66 -5.25
N ARG A 185 19.86 -13.07 -6.47
CA ARG A 185 20.74 -13.82 -7.39
C ARG A 185 22.05 -13.09 -7.65
N PHE A 186 22.00 -11.78 -7.91
CA PHE A 186 23.23 -10.99 -8.05
C PHE A 186 24.14 -11.06 -6.82
N LEU A 187 23.58 -11.02 -5.60
CA LEU A 187 24.36 -11.15 -4.36
C LEU A 187 24.93 -12.57 -4.19
N GLN A 188 24.20 -13.60 -4.62
CA GLN A 188 24.67 -14.98 -4.65
C GLN A 188 25.81 -15.16 -5.67
N ASP A 189 25.67 -14.60 -6.88
CA ASP A 189 26.65 -14.70 -7.97
C ASP A 189 28.02 -14.12 -7.59
N ILE A 190 28.06 -13.12 -6.72
CA ILE A 190 29.30 -12.54 -6.19
C ILE A 190 29.82 -13.24 -4.93
N GLY A 191 29.22 -14.36 -4.55
CA GLY A 191 29.68 -15.25 -3.49
C GLY A 191 29.17 -14.92 -2.07
N ILE A 192 28.10 -14.14 -1.92
CA ILE A 192 27.49 -13.89 -0.62
C ILE A 192 26.54 -15.05 -0.30
N LYS A 193 26.70 -15.65 0.89
CA LYS A 193 25.86 -16.76 1.35
C LYS A 193 24.44 -16.31 1.69
N ASP A 194 23.48 -17.20 1.51
CA ASP A 194 22.04 -16.93 1.74
C ASP A 194 21.75 -16.40 3.15
N ASP A 195 22.37 -16.97 4.18
CA ASP A 195 22.21 -16.52 5.57
C ASP A 195 22.71 -15.07 5.78
N ALA A 196 23.78 -14.69 5.08
CA ALA A 196 24.30 -13.32 5.10
C ALA A 196 23.39 -12.36 4.34
N ILE A 197 22.84 -12.78 3.19
CA ILE A 197 21.84 -12.02 2.44
C ILE A 197 20.60 -11.82 3.33
N GLY A 198 20.11 -12.87 3.99
CA GLY A 198 18.98 -12.81 4.90
C GLY A 198 19.18 -11.76 6.00
N ARG A 199 20.32 -11.79 6.69
CA ARG A 199 20.68 -10.77 7.70
C ARG A 199 20.74 -9.36 7.13
N MET A 200 21.29 -9.18 5.92
CA MET A 200 21.33 -7.88 5.24
C MET A 200 19.92 -7.35 4.97
N LEU A 201 19.03 -8.21 4.46
CA LEU A 201 17.65 -7.84 4.14
C LEU A 201 16.83 -7.50 5.38
N VAL A 202 17.01 -8.25 6.47
CA VAL A 202 16.37 -7.94 7.75
C VAL A 202 16.88 -6.61 8.30
N ARG A 203 18.21 -6.36 8.29
CA ARG A 203 18.81 -5.12 8.81
C ARG A 203 18.42 -3.91 7.97
N PHE A 204 18.49 -4.04 6.64
CA PHE A 204 18.21 -2.96 5.70
C PHE A 204 17.22 -3.38 4.59
N PRO A 205 15.92 -3.53 4.92
CA PRO A 205 14.87 -3.89 3.96
C PRO A 205 14.75 -2.95 2.74
N PRO A 206 15.01 -1.62 2.86
CA PRO A 206 15.00 -0.72 1.71
C PRO A 206 15.93 -1.11 0.56
N LEU A 207 16.93 -1.96 0.79
CA LEU A 207 17.77 -2.52 -0.29
C LEU A 207 16.93 -3.08 -1.44
N LEU A 208 15.82 -3.75 -1.13
CA LEU A 208 14.93 -4.36 -2.12
C LEU A 208 14.10 -3.34 -2.91
N THR A 209 14.10 -2.07 -2.51
CA THR A 209 13.44 -0.98 -3.24
C THR A 209 14.39 -0.23 -4.18
N TYR A 210 15.71 -0.44 -4.06
CA TYR A 210 16.70 0.20 -4.92
C TYR A 210 16.84 -0.51 -6.27
N SER A 211 17.24 0.26 -7.29
CA SER A 211 17.56 -0.27 -8.61
C SER A 211 18.79 -1.16 -8.54
N LEU A 212 18.67 -2.40 -9.04
CA LEU A 212 19.79 -3.33 -9.13
C LEU A 212 20.95 -2.71 -9.92
N TYR A 213 20.67 -2.22 -11.12
CA TYR A 213 21.70 -1.74 -12.05
C TYR A 213 22.20 -0.32 -11.73
N LYS A 214 21.33 0.58 -11.27
CA LYS A 214 21.72 1.98 -11.03
C LYS A 214 22.28 2.24 -9.64
N LYS A 215 22.01 1.36 -8.66
CA LYS A 215 22.38 1.61 -7.26
C LYS A 215 23.09 0.43 -6.60
N ILE A 216 22.49 -0.76 -6.61
CA ILE A 216 23.04 -1.90 -5.85
C ILE A 216 24.36 -2.37 -6.47
N ARG A 217 24.39 -2.68 -7.77
CA ARG A 217 25.59 -3.17 -8.46
C ARG A 217 26.77 -2.20 -8.36
N PRO A 218 26.62 -0.89 -8.67
CA PRO A 218 27.75 0.05 -8.57
C PRO A 218 28.32 0.14 -7.16
N VAL A 219 27.46 0.19 -6.13
CA VAL A 219 27.90 0.28 -4.73
C VAL A 219 28.62 -1.00 -4.32
N VAL A 220 28.08 -2.17 -4.63
CA VAL A 220 28.69 -3.46 -4.29
C VAL A 220 30.03 -3.64 -4.99
N VAL A 221 30.13 -3.32 -6.28
CA VAL A 221 31.40 -3.38 -7.03
C VAL A 221 32.44 -2.44 -6.41
N PHE A 222 32.05 -1.21 -6.05
CA PHE A 222 32.94 -0.28 -5.37
C PHE A 222 33.44 -0.84 -4.03
N LEU A 223 32.55 -1.40 -3.20
CA LEU A 223 32.92 -1.95 -1.89
C LEU A 223 33.93 -3.11 -2.02
N LEU A 224 33.72 -4.01 -2.99
CA LEU A 224 34.59 -5.17 -3.20
C LEU A 224 35.94 -4.79 -3.84
N THR A 225 35.96 -3.83 -4.76
CA THR A 225 37.16 -3.55 -5.58
C THR A 225 37.97 -2.35 -5.13
N LYS A 226 37.34 -1.29 -4.60
CA LYS A 226 37.99 -0.04 -4.22
C LYS A 226 38.12 0.13 -2.71
N ALA A 227 37.10 -0.29 -1.96
CA ALA A 227 37.12 -0.17 -0.50
C ALA A 227 37.71 -1.40 0.22
N GLY A 228 38.06 -2.46 -0.51
CA GLY A 228 38.68 -3.67 0.05
C GLY A 228 37.78 -4.48 0.98
N VAL A 229 36.46 -4.28 0.92
CA VAL A 229 35.51 -5.06 1.73
C VAL A 229 35.42 -6.47 1.15
N THR A 230 35.60 -7.48 2.00
CA THR A 230 35.46 -8.88 1.57
C THR A 230 33.98 -9.27 1.44
N GLN A 231 33.69 -10.31 0.65
CA GLN A 231 32.32 -10.85 0.53
C GLN A 231 31.73 -11.24 1.90
N LYS A 232 32.58 -11.73 2.83
CA LYS A 232 32.18 -12.08 4.20
C LYS A 232 31.75 -10.88 5.04
N ASN A 233 32.19 -9.66 4.70
CA ASN A 233 31.98 -8.47 5.49
C ASN A 233 30.95 -7.50 4.88
N ILE A 234 30.54 -7.70 3.63
CA ILE A 234 29.58 -6.82 2.95
C ILE A 234 28.20 -6.77 3.63
N GLY A 235 27.84 -7.83 4.35
CA GLY A 235 26.59 -7.92 5.12
C GLY A 235 26.70 -7.67 6.62
N LYS A 236 27.88 -7.27 7.10
CA LYS A 236 28.12 -7.04 8.54
C LYS A 236 27.98 -5.57 8.97
N ALA A 237 27.93 -4.64 8.01
CA ALA A 237 27.73 -3.21 8.25
C ALA A 237 26.29 -2.91 8.72
#